data_AF-W1W6E6-F1
#
_entry.id   AF-W1W6E6-F1
#
_cell.length_a   1.000
_cell.length_b   1.000
_cell.length_c   1.000
_cell.angle_alpha   90.00
_cell.angle_beta   90.00
_cell.angle_gamma   90.00
#
_symmetry.space_group_name_H-M   'P 1'
#
loop_
_entity.id
_entity.type
_entity.pdbx_description
1 polymer ?
#
loop_
_entity_poly.entity_id
_entity_poly.type
_entity_poly.pdbx_seq_one_letter_code
_entity_poly.pdbx_strand_id
1 'polypeptide(L)'
;MNLLTVSTDLISIFLFTTLFLFFARKVAKKVGLVDKPNFRKRHQGLIPLVGGISVYAGICFTFGIVDYYIPHASLYLACAGVLVFIGALDDRFDISVKIRATIQAAVGIVMMVFGKLYLSSLGYIFGS
;
A
#
# COMPACT_ATOMS: atom_id res chain seq x y z
N MET A 1 -1.51 22.98 13.37
CA MET A 1 -1.45 23.06 11.90
C MET A 1 -2.47 24.08 11.43
N ASN A 2 -2.08 25.00 10.56
CA ASN A 2 -3.02 25.96 9.96
C ASN A 2 -3.81 25.27 8.84
N LEU A 3 -5.06 25.67 8.62
CA LEU A 3 -5.91 25.13 7.55
C LEU A 3 -5.24 25.22 6.18
N LEU A 4 -4.52 26.32 5.93
CA LEU A 4 -3.74 26.52 4.70
C LEU A 4 -2.66 25.45 4.51
N THR A 5 -1.84 25.17 5.54
CA THR A 5 -0.81 24.10 5.48
C THR A 5 -1.42 22.72 5.22
N VAL A 6 -2.52 22.37 5.90
CA VAL A 6 -3.19 21.09 5.65
C VAL A 6 -3.69 21.00 4.21
N SER A 7 -4.23 22.09 3.69
CA SER A 7 -4.75 22.15 2.32
C SER A 7 -3.62 22.04 1.30
N THR A 8 -2.49 22.72 1.51
CA THR A 8 -1.31 22.62 0.64
C THR A 8 -0.70 21.23 0.63
N ASP A 9 -0.66 20.56 1.78
CA ASP A 9 -0.13 19.19 1.89
C ASP A 9 -1.01 18.21 1.11
N LEU A 10 -2.33 18.25 1.33
CA LEU A 10 -3.29 17.39 0.63
C LEU A 10 -3.27 17.60 -0.89
N ILE A 11 -3.21 18.85 -1.35
CA ILE A 11 -3.13 19.18 -2.78
C ILE A 11 -1.80 18.66 -3.36
N SER A 12 -0.68 18.84 -2.65
CA SER A 12 0.63 18.34 -3.06
C SER A 12 0.64 16.82 -3.21
N ILE A 13 0.10 16.09 -2.23
CA ILE A 13 0.00 14.62 -2.25
C ILE A 13 -0.89 14.15 -3.40
N PHE A 14 -2.03 14.81 -3.62
CA PHE A 14 -2.95 14.47 -4.70
C PHE A 14 -2.30 14.67 -6.08
N LEU A 15 -1.66 15.82 -6.30
CA LEU A 15 -0.96 16.12 -7.55
C LEU A 15 0.20 15.15 -7.79
N PHE A 16 1.01 14.89 -6.77
CA PHE A 16 2.12 13.94 -6.86
C PHE A 16 1.63 12.54 -7.24
N THR A 17 0.63 12.01 -6.51
CA THR A 17 0.07 10.67 -6.76
C THR A 17 -0.53 10.58 -8.16
N THR A 18 -1.22 11.62 -8.61
CA THR A 18 -1.82 11.69 -9.95
C THR A 18 -0.76 11.68 -11.04
N LEU A 19 0.26 12.54 -10.93
CA LEU A 19 1.38 12.59 -11.88
C LEU A 19 2.16 11.27 -11.92
N PHE A 20 2.43 10.70 -10.74
CA PHE A 20 3.13 9.43 -10.62
C PHE A 20 2.32 8.30 -11.26
N LEU A 21 1.00 8.30 -11.14
CA LEU A 21 0.13 7.30 -11.80
C LEU A 21 0.27 7.36 -13.32
N PHE A 22 0.31 8.54 -13.93
CA PHE A 22 0.53 8.68 -15.37
C PHE A 22 1.92 8.17 -15.80
N PHE A 23 2.95 8.42 -15.00
CA PHE A 23 4.29 7.90 -15.23
C PHE A 23 4.36 6.38 -15.09
N ALA A 24 3.89 5.85 -13.97
CA ALA A 24 3.84 4.42 -13.67
C ALA A 24 3.06 3.66 -14.75
N ARG A 25 1.98 4.23 -15.27
CA ARG A 25 1.22 3.67 -16.40
C ARG A 25 2.08 3.43 -17.64
N LYS A 26 2.97 4.37 -18.00
CA LYS A 26 3.89 4.20 -19.15
C LYS A 26 4.93 3.13 -18.86
N VAL A 27 5.47 3.09 -17.64
CA VAL A 27 6.48 2.10 -17.23
C VAL A 27 5.88 0.69 -17.21
N ALA A 28 4.69 0.51 -16.64
CA ALA A 28 4.03 -0.80 -16.57
C ALA A 28 3.76 -1.42 -17.94
N LYS A 29 3.39 -0.61 -18.94
CA LYS A 29 3.25 -1.08 -20.32
C LYS A 29 4.58 -1.59 -20.89
N LYS A 30 5.72 -0.97 -20.53
CA LYS A 30 7.06 -1.43 -20.96
C LYS A 30 7.51 -2.69 -20.23
N VAL A 31 7.23 -2.79 -18.93
CA VAL A 31 7.62 -3.93 -18.08
C VAL A 31 6.68 -5.13 -18.29
N GLY A 32 5.54 -4.94 -18.94
CA GLY A 32 4.54 -5.99 -19.14
C GLY A 32 3.69 -6.26 -17.91
N LEU A 33 3.64 -5.31 -16.96
CA LEU A 33 2.77 -5.35 -15.77
C LEU A 33 1.34 -4.91 -16.16
N VAL A 34 0.77 -5.64 -17.10
CA VAL A 34 -0.51 -5.34 -17.73
C VAL A 34 -1.43 -6.55 -17.64
N ASP A 35 -2.68 -6.30 -17.28
CA ASP A 35 -3.73 -7.30 -17.23
C ASP A 35 -4.05 -7.71 -18.67
N LYS A 36 -3.80 -8.98 -18.97
CA LYS A 36 -4.10 -9.56 -20.29
C LYS A 36 -5.51 -10.14 -20.24
N PRO A 37 -6.33 -9.89 -21.26
CA PRO A 37 -7.66 -10.48 -21.32
C PRO A 37 -7.54 -12.01 -21.31
N ASN A 38 -8.31 -12.65 -20.42
CA ASN A 38 -8.41 -14.10 -20.30
C ASN A 38 -9.88 -14.50 -20.52
N PHE A 39 -10.18 -15.78 -20.73
CA PHE A 39 -11.53 -16.30 -21.01
C PHE A 39 -12.61 -15.90 -19.97
N ARG A 40 -12.18 -15.45 -18.79
CA ARG A 40 -13.04 -14.97 -17.69
C ARG A 40 -13.19 -13.44 -17.63
N LYS A 41 -12.34 -12.65 -18.29
CA LYS A 41 -12.31 -11.17 -18.23
C LYS A 41 -12.81 -10.57 -19.55
N ARG A 42 -13.96 -9.89 -19.51
CA ARG A 42 -14.63 -9.27 -20.67
C ARG A 42 -14.00 -7.95 -21.16
N HIS A 43 -12.88 -7.50 -20.58
CA HIS A 43 -12.25 -6.24 -21.01
C HIS A 43 -11.48 -6.41 -22.32
N GLN A 44 -11.58 -5.41 -23.19
CA GLN A 44 -10.78 -5.31 -24.41
C GLN A 44 -9.55 -4.44 -24.09
N GLY A 45 -8.34 -4.95 -24.33
CA GLY A 45 -7.08 -4.22 -24.16
C GLY A 45 -6.28 -4.52 -22.89
N LEU A 46 -5.05 -4.02 -22.86
CA LEU A 46 -4.06 -4.22 -21.78
C LEU A 46 -4.24 -3.14 -20.70
N ILE A 47 -4.66 -3.53 -19.50
CA ILE A 47 -4.87 -2.59 -18.38
C ILE A 47 -3.66 -2.62 -17.44
N PRO A 48 -2.89 -1.52 -17.30
CA PRO A 48 -1.72 -1.50 -16.43
C PRO A 48 -2.12 -1.52 -14.95
N LEU A 49 -1.60 -2.50 -14.19
CA LEU A 49 -1.88 -2.68 -12.76
C LEU A 49 -0.88 -1.86 -11.93
N VAL A 50 -1.07 -0.53 -11.88
CA VAL A 50 -0.16 0.39 -11.18
C VAL A 50 -0.82 1.22 -10.09
N GLY A 51 -2.10 0.99 -9.82
CA GLY A 51 -2.86 1.76 -8.82
C GLY A 51 -2.22 1.70 -7.45
N GLY A 52 -2.03 0.49 -6.89
CA GLY A 52 -1.45 0.29 -5.56
C GLY A 52 -0.03 0.84 -5.43
N ILE A 53 0.80 0.67 -6.46
CA ILE A 53 2.17 1.21 -6.51
C ILE A 53 2.15 2.75 -6.46
N SER A 54 1.20 3.37 -7.17
CA SER A 54 1.08 4.82 -7.22
C SER A 54 0.61 5.40 -5.89
N VAL A 55 -0.37 4.74 -5.24
CA VAL A 55 -0.84 5.12 -3.91
C VAL A 55 0.27 4.98 -2.87
N TYR A 56 1.03 3.89 -2.90
CA TYR A 56 2.16 3.68 -2.00
C TYR A 56 3.24 4.77 -2.17
N ALA A 57 3.58 5.14 -3.41
CA ALA A 57 4.49 6.26 -3.67
C ALA A 57 3.95 7.57 -3.08
N GLY A 58 2.65 7.83 -3.21
CA GLY A 58 1.97 8.97 -2.58
C GLY A 58 2.09 8.97 -1.06
N ILE A 59 1.92 7.80 -0.42
CA ILE A 59 2.10 7.65 1.04
C ILE A 59 3.54 7.94 1.43
N CYS A 60 4.53 7.37 0.74
CA CYS A 60 5.94 7.67 0.98
C CYS A 60 6.25 9.17 0.86
N PHE A 61 5.65 9.84 -0.12
CA PHE A 61 5.79 11.28 -0.30
C PHE A 61 5.15 12.05 0.87
N THR A 62 3.96 11.66 1.34
CA THR A 62 3.33 12.24 2.53
C THR A 62 4.24 12.17 3.75
N PHE A 63 4.85 11.01 4.03
CA PHE A 63 5.79 10.86 5.15
C PHE A 63 7.07 11.70 4.98
N GLY A 64 7.42 12.12 3.77
CA GLY A 64 8.58 12.96 3.49
C GLY A 64 8.31 14.47 3.59
N ILE A 65 7.06 14.89 3.38
CA ILE A 65 6.70 16.33 3.43
C ILE A 65 6.03 16.74 4.74
N VAL A 66 5.36 15.79 5.41
CA VAL A 66 4.62 16.05 6.65
C VAL A 66 5.49 15.64 7.84
N ASP A 67 5.88 16.61 8.67
CA ASP A 67 6.55 16.39 9.96
C ASP A 67 5.56 15.93 11.05
N TYR A 68 4.76 14.90 10.75
CA TYR A 68 3.88 14.28 11.74
C TYR A 68 4.59 13.09 12.37
N TYR A 69 4.74 13.13 13.70
CA TYR A 69 5.34 12.02 14.43
C TYR A 69 4.36 10.84 14.47
N ILE A 70 4.59 9.86 13.61
CA ILE A 70 3.93 8.55 13.67
C ILE A 70 4.90 7.57 14.32
N PRO A 71 4.59 7.01 15.51
CA PRO A 71 5.43 5.98 16.09
C PRO A 71 5.54 4.79 15.13
N HIS A 72 6.75 4.29 14.94
CA HIS A 72 7.05 3.19 14.02
C HIS A 72 6.71 3.45 12.54
N ALA A 73 6.75 4.70 12.08
CA ALA A 73 6.53 5.07 10.68
C ALA A 73 7.32 4.23 9.66
N SER A 74 8.60 3.97 9.94
CA SER A 74 9.46 3.14 9.10
C SER A 74 8.99 1.68 9.01
N LEU A 75 8.46 1.15 10.11
CA LEU A 75 7.89 -0.20 10.16
C LEU A 75 6.58 -0.27 9.34
N TYR A 76 5.73 0.74 9.47
CA TYR A 76 4.50 0.85 8.69
C TYR A 76 4.79 0.90 7.19
N LEU A 77 5.72 1.77 6.77
CA LEU A 77 6.15 1.89 5.38
C LEU A 77 6.75 0.58 4.87
N ALA A 78 7.61 -0.09 5.66
CA ALA A 78 8.18 -1.37 5.28
C ALA A 78 7.10 -2.45 5.07
N CYS A 79 6.17 -2.60 6.02
CA CYS A 79 5.06 -3.54 5.92
C CYS A 79 4.16 -3.24 4.71
N ALA A 80 3.79 -1.97 4.51
CA ALA A 80 3.00 -1.54 3.37
C ALA A 80 3.72 -1.80 2.04
N GLY A 81 5.03 -1.54 1.98
CA GLY A 81 5.87 -1.81 0.82
C GLY A 81 5.93 -3.29 0.46
N VAL A 82 6.05 -4.16 1.46
CA VAL A 82 5.97 -5.62 1.27
C VAL A 82 4.61 -6.00 0.70
N LEU A 83 3.51 -5.52 1.27
CA LEU A 83 2.16 -5.83 0.76
C LEU A 83 1.93 -5.34 -0.68
N VAL A 84 2.40 -4.15 -1.02
CA VAL A 84 2.33 -3.59 -2.38
C VAL A 84 3.19 -4.40 -3.35
N PHE A 85 4.37 -4.84 -2.92
CA PHE A 85 5.25 -5.68 -3.71
C PHE A 85 4.64 -7.05 -4.00
N ILE A 86 4.09 -7.71 -2.97
CA ILE A 86 3.37 -8.99 -3.16
C ILE A 86 2.13 -8.80 -4.01
N GLY A 87 1.38 -7.70 -3.86
CA GLY A 87 0.24 -7.38 -4.72
C GLY A 87 0.67 -7.24 -6.19
N ALA A 88 1.74 -6.50 -6.46
CA ALA A 88 2.27 -6.34 -7.81
C ALA A 88 2.84 -7.66 -8.38
N LEU A 89 3.39 -8.52 -7.53
CA LEU A 89 3.89 -9.84 -7.93
C LEU A 89 2.72 -10.79 -8.25
N ASP A 90 1.67 -10.76 -7.44
CA ASP A 90 0.44 -11.52 -7.65
C ASP A 90 -0.22 -11.13 -8.98
N ASP A 91 -0.31 -9.83 -9.27
CA ASP A 91 -0.84 -9.30 -10.53
C ASP A 91 -0.08 -9.81 -11.76
N ARG A 92 1.21 -10.17 -11.61
CA ARG A 92 2.04 -10.68 -12.72
C ARG A 92 2.05 -12.20 -12.82
N PHE A 93 2.02 -12.91 -11.69
CA PHE A 93 2.28 -14.35 -11.61
C PHE A 93 1.07 -15.18 -11.18
N ASP A 94 -0.10 -14.59 -10.95
CA ASP A 94 -1.32 -15.27 -10.48
C ASP A 94 -1.02 -16.17 -9.27
N ILE A 95 -0.49 -15.57 -8.19
CA ILE A 95 -0.01 -16.32 -7.02
C ILE A 95 -1.20 -16.96 -6.30
N SER A 96 -1.01 -18.21 -5.87
CA SER A 96 -2.03 -18.94 -5.12
C SER A 96 -2.48 -18.19 -3.85
N VAL A 97 -3.79 -18.26 -3.56
CA VAL A 97 -4.43 -17.61 -2.41
C VAL A 97 -3.75 -17.97 -1.09
N LYS A 98 -3.24 -19.20 -0.96
CA LYS A 98 -2.55 -19.69 0.25
C LYS A 98 -1.32 -18.83 0.57
N ILE A 99 -0.46 -18.59 -0.43
CA ILE A 99 0.77 -17.79 -0.25
C ILE A 99 0.41 -16.36 0.14
N ARG A 100 -0.58 -15.77 -0.53
CA ARG A 100 -1.04 -14.40 -0.25
C ARG A 100 -1.52 -14.24 1.18
N ALA A 101 -2.34 -15.19 1.66
CA ALA A 101 -2.84 -15.20 3.02
C ALA A 101 -1.70 -15.39 4.04
N THR A 102 -0.76 -16.30 3.78
CA THR A 102 0.40 -16.52 4.66
C THR A 102 1.26 -15.26 4.78
N ILE A 103 1.52 -14.56 3.69
CA ILE A 103 2.33 -13.34 3.71
C ILE A 103 1.59 -12.21 4.43
N GLN A 104 0.30 -12.02 4.17
CA GLN A 104 -0.50 -11.01 4.88
C GLN A 104 -0.54 -11.29 6.39
N ALA A 105 -0.70 -12.54 6.80
CA ALA A 105 -0.65 -12.94 8.20
C ALA A 105 0.73 -12.67 8.82
N ALA A 106 1.82 -13.03 8.12
CA ALA A 106 3.18 -12.80 8.59
C ALA A 106 3.47 -11.30 8.77
N VAL A 107 3.11 -10.46 7.79
CA VAL A 107 3.27 -9.00 7.89
C VAL A 107 2.45 -8.42 9.05
N GLY A 108 1.23 -8.91 9.27
CA GLY A 108 0.41 -8.53 10.41
C GLY A 108 1.06 -8.87 11.75
N ILE A 109 1.61 -10.09 11.89
CA ILE A 109 2.32 -10.53 13.10
C ILE A 109 3.55 -9.66 13.35
N VAL A 110 4.36 -9.39 12.33
CA VAL A 110 5.51 -8.48 12.43
C VAL A 110 5.06 -7.12 12.93
N MET A 111 3.99 -6.55 12.38
CA MET A 111 3.48 -5.27 12.82
C MET A 111 2.99 -5.27 14.28
N MET A 112 2.29 -6.33 14.71
CA MET A 112 1.82 -6.46 16.10
C MET A 112 2.98 -6.57 17.10
N VAL A 113 3.99 -7.40 16.79
CA VAL A 113 5.13 -7.66 17.68
C VAL A 113 6.03 -6.42 17.79
N PHE A 114 6.43 -5.85 16.65
CA PHE A 114 7.35 -4.72 16.64
C PHE A 114 6.68 -3.39 16.99
N GLY A 115 5.40 -3.21 16.64
CA GLY A 115 4.62 -2.06 17.07
C GLY A 115 4.23 -2.11 18.55
N LYS A 116 4.46 -3.24 19.24
CA LYS A 116 3.94 -3.52 20.59
C LYS A 116 2.43 -3.26 20.71
N LEU A 117 1.71 -3.36 19.60
CA LEU A 117 0.28 -3.11 19.48
C LEU A 117 -0.50 -4.39 19.84
N TYR A 118 -0.15 -5.01 20.96
CA TYR A 118 -0.84 -6.19 21.46
C TYR A 118 -1.57 -5.85 22.76
N LEU A 119 -2.79 -6.35 22.89
CA LEU A 119 -3.54 -6.27 24.14
C LEU A 119 -2.90 -7.24 25.13
N SER A 120 -2.06 -6.73 26.03
CA SER A 120 -1.48 -7.52 27.13
C SER A 120 -2.52 -7.97 28.15
N SER A 121 -3.63 -7.25 28.25
CA SER A 121 -4.75 -7.57 29.13
C SER A 121 -6.02 -7.03 28.47
N LEU A 122 -7.04 -7.87 28.39
CA LEU A 122 -8.41 -7.45 28.04
C LEU A 122 -9.09 -6.71 29.22
N GLY A 123 -8.40 -6.58 30.36
CA GLY A 123 -8.98 -6.11 31.62
C GLY A 123 -9.83 -7.19 32.29
N TYR A 124 -10.59 -6.80 33.30
CA TYR A 124 -11.59 -7.67 33.92
C TYR A 124 -12.82 -7.78 33.00
N ILE A 125 -12.77 -8.68 32.02
CA ILE A 125 -13.87 -8.91 31.06
C ILE A 125 -15.19 -9.25 31.78
N PHE A 126 -15.10 -9.87 32.96
CA PHE A 126 -16.25 -10.30 33.76
C PHE A 126 -16.47 -9.47 35.03
N GLY A 127 -15.83 -8.31 35.18
CA GLY A 127 -15.85 -7.53 36.43
C GLY A 127 -14.82 -8.02 37.45
N SER A 128 -14.49 -7.17 38.43
CA SER A 128 -13.44 -7.39 39.45
C SER A 128 -13.60 -8.69 40.23
#